data_AF-I3S455-F1
#
_entry.id   AF-I3S455-F1
#
_cell.length_a   1.000
_cell.length_b   1.000
_cell.length_c   1.000
_cell.angle_alpha   90.00
_cell.angle_beta   90.00
_cell.angle_gamma   90.00
#
_symmetry.space_group_name_H-M   'P 1'
#
loop_
_entity.id
_entity.type
_entity.pdbx_description
1 polymer ?
#
loop_
_entity_poly.entity_id
_entity_poly.type
_entity_poly.pdbx_seq_one_letter_code
_entity_poly.pdbx_strand_id
1 'polypeptide(L)'
;MVKKKRTAKKRCFFQELSDHDLTVEAAWPQLFVDHKGRYWDVPESISVDLASLVARRGLRYRFGMHKNNGSPQATNATDSDTPLSLLPGLCAKASVTYDKIKYLWRNTETEEEYKDLFPHDQGLMVPHEAVSGIIGSSCASWIWNGKNLIDTGEDPAVSKRRKRSRFNAEIFGSVCYTFQQGRFSKKFGDLTRADARLDISSASGLAKKILNGFKSSSADIIEQPSASPRLNLIFQQQVAGPVVFRADSRISIDSLSRKHGISIEDFICSLNFYMDPNTSDMESGKIVAWYSPKRNEGMVELRLYEF
;
A
#
# COMPACT_ATOMS: atom_id res chain seq x y z
N MET A 1 14.96 -36.12 -3.33
CA MET A 1 13.76 -35.81 -4.13
C MET A 1 13.87 -34.36 -4.60
N VAL A 2 14.19 -34.14 -5.87
CA VAL A 2 14.41 -32.79 -6.43
C VAL A 2 13.06 -32.08 -6.51
N LYS A 3 12.82 -31.03 -5.71
CA LYS A 3 11.63 -30.19 -5.81
C LYS A 3 11.64 -29.54 -7.20
N LYS A 4 10.81 -30.07 -8.12
CA LYS A 4 10.60 -29.50 -9.45
C LYS A 4 10.08 -28.08 -9.27
N LYS A 5 10.88 -27.08 -9.66
CA LYS A 5 10.52 -25.66 -9.60
C LYS A 5 9.23 -25.47 -10.42
N ARG A 6 8.09 -25.22 -9.76
CA ARG A 6 6.82 -24.98 -10.45
C ARG A 6 6.94 -23.66 -11.22
N THR A 7 6.76 -23.70 -12.53
CA THR A 7 6.75 -22.49 -13.36
C THR A 7 5.49 -21.70 -13.03
N ALA A 8 5.66 -20.53 -12.43
CA ALA A 8 4.54 -19.62 -12.16
C ALA A 8 4.05 -18.99 -13.46
N LYS A 9 2.73 -19.03 -13.66
CA LYS A 9 2.04 -18.37 -14.76
C LYS A 9 1.07 -17.37 -14.17
N LYS A 10 1.21 -16.10 -14.56
CA LYS A 10 0.26 -15.03 -14.24
C LYS A 10 -0.26 -14.44 -15.55
N ARG A 11 -1.57 -14.29 -15.64
CA ARG A 11 -2.26 -13.58 -16.72
C ARG A 11 -3.05 -12.44 -16.11
N CYS A 12 -2.86 -11.26 -16.67
CA CYS A 12 -3.63 -10.07 -16.32
C CYS A 12 -4.32 -9.57 -17.60
N PHE A 13 -5.60 -9.30 -17.50
CA PHE A 13 -6.38 -8.62 -18.51
C PHE A 13 -6.89 -7.32 -17.92
N PHE A 14 -6.68 -6.24 -18.64
CA PHE A 14 -7.08 -4.90 -18.25
C PHE A 14 -7.92 -4.30 -19.37
N GLN A 15 -9.04 -3.71 -19.00
CA GLN A 15 -9.93 -3.01 -19.92
C GLN A 15 -10.44 -1.73 -19.27
N GLU A 16 -10.17 -0.62 -19.95
CA GLU A 16 -10.71 0.69 -19.62
C GLU A 16 -12.14 0.82 -20.19
N LEU A 17 -13.08 1.18 -19.33
CA LEU A 17 -14.46 1.53 -19.67
C LEU A 17 -14.64 3.04 -19.43
N SER A 18 -15.71 3.64 -19.94
CA SER A 18 -15.89 5.10 -19.92
C SER A 18 -15.67 5.77 -18.55
N ASP A 19 -16.14 5.14 -17.46
CA ASP A 19 -16.03 5.64 -16.08
C ASP A 19 -15.40 4.60 -15.12
N HIS A 20 -14.88 3.48 -15.63
CA HIS A 20 -14.44 2.34 -14.80
C HIS A 20 -13.25 1.59 -15.39
N ASP A 21 -12.43 1.03 -14.52
CA ASP A 21 -11.38 0.08 -14.89
C ASP A 21 -11.77 -1.33 -14.49
N LEU A 22 -11.77 -2.25 -15.46
CA LEU A 22 -11.94 -3.68 -15.22
C LEU A 22 -10.58 -4.37 -15.25
N THR A 23 -10.24 -5.02 -14.14
CA THR A 23 -9.04 -5.85 -14.02
C THR A 23 -9.41 -7.29 -13.74
N VAL A 24 -8.90 -8.22 -14.55
CA VAL A 24 -9.02 -9.66 -14.34
C VAL A 24 -7.63 -10.25 -14.21
N GLU A 25 -7.32 -10.81 -13.05
CA GLU A 25 -6.04 -11.44 -12.77
C GLU A 25 -6.24 -12.92 -12.46
N ALA A 26 -5.42 -13.77 -13.05
CA ALA A 26 -5.40 -15.20 -12.79
C ALA A 26 -3.96 -15.71 -12.70
N ALA A 27 -3.64 -16.48 -11.65
CA ALA A 27 -2.29 -16.92 -11.38
C ALA A 27 -2.19 -18.35 -10.81
N TRP A 28 -1.17 -19.06 -11.28
CA TRP A 28 -0.87 -20.47 -10.96
C TRP A 28 0.65 -20.75 -10.90
N PRO A 29 1.22 -20.97 -9.71
CA PRO A 29 0.72 -20.52 -8.42
C PRO A 29 1.03 -19.04 -8.18
N GLN A 30 0.33 -18.41 -7.24
CA GLN A 30 0.48 -17.00 -6.88
C GLN A 30 1.22 -16.85 -5.55
N LEU A 31 2.27 -16.04 -5.55
CA LEU A 31 3.03 -15.71 -4.34
C LEU A 31 2.38 -14.52 -3.62
N PHE A 32 2.04 -14.70 -2.35
CA PHE A 32 1.50 -13.67 -1.47
C PHE A 32 2.49 -13.33 -0.35
N VAL A 33 2.55 -12.06 0.03
CA VAL A 33 3.31 -11.60 1.19
C VAL A 33 2.34 -11.21 2.29
N ASP A 34 2.50 -11.82 3.46
CA ASP A 34 1.73 -11.51 4.65
C ASP A 34 2.25 -10.24 5.35
N HIS A 35 1.45 -9.65 6.25
CA HIS A 35 1.82 -8.47 7.03
C HIS A 35 3.11 -8.65 7.86
N LYS A 36 3.50 -9.89 8.17
CA LYS A 36 4.78 -10.23 8.83
C LYS A 36 5.95 -10.42 7.85
N GLY A 37 5.80 -10.06 6.57
CA GLY A 37 6.81 -10.26 5.53
C GLY A 37 7.00 -11.72 5.10
N ARG A 38 6.05 -12.61 5.44
CA ARG A 38 6.14 -14.04 5.13
C ARG A 38 5.54 -14.35 3.77
N TYR A 39 6.20 -15.23 3.02
CA TYR A 39 5.79 -15.61 1.68
C TYR A 39 4.95 -16.88 1.67
N TRP A 40 3.80 -16.81 1.00
CA TRP A 40 2.81 -17.87 0.87
C TRP A 40 2.56 -18.20 -0.59
N ASP A 41 2.72 -19.47 -0.95
CA ASP A 41 2.42 -19.97 -2.28
C ASP A 41 0.97 -20.48 -2.34
N VAL A 42 0.13 -19.82 -3.13
CA VAL A 42 -1.29 -20.19 -3.32
C VAL A 42 -1.44 -20.91 -4.65
N PRO A 43 -1.91 -22.17 -4.70
CA PRO A 43 -1.94 -22.97 -5.92
C PRO A 43 -2.72 -22.32 -7.08
N GLU A 44 -3.82 -21.64 -6.78
CA GLU A 44 -4.67 -20.95 -7.75
C GLU A 44 -5.30 -19.71 -7.11
N SER A 45 -5.13 -18.56 -7.75
CA SER A 45 -5.79 -17.30 -7.39
C SER A 45 -6.36 -16.64 -8.63
N ILE A 46 -7.65 -16.32 -8.59
CA ILE A 46 -8.37 -15.59 -9.64
C ILE A 46 -9.09 -14.40 -9.00
N SER A 47 -8.89 -13.19 -9.50
CA SER A 47 -9.60 -11.99 -9.08
C SER A 47 -10.19 -11.24 -10.27
N VAL A 48 -11.38 -10.71 -10.07
CA VAL A 48 -12.06 -9.79 -10.98
C VAL A 48 -12.40 -8.57 -10.16
N ASP A 49 -11.90 -7.40 -10.55
CA ASP A 49 -12.11 -6.14 -9.85
C ASP A 49 -12.59 -5.08 -10.84
N LEU A 50 -13.65 -4.35 -10.46
CA LEU A 50 -14.08 -3.13 -11.12
C LEU A 50 -13.81 -1.96 -10.18
N ALA A 51 -13.07 -0.96 -10.65
CA ALA A 51 -12.81 0.28 -9.93
C ALA A 51 -13.43 1.46 -10.70
N SER A 52 -13.97 2.44 -10.00
CA SER A 52 -14.32 3.73 -10.61
C SER A 52 -13.04 4.44 -11.09
N LEU A 53 -13.07 5.04 -12.28
CA LEU A 53 -11.98 5.87 -12.78
C LEU A 53 -11.65 7.04 -11.84
N VAL A 54 -10.43 7.52 -11.95
CA VAL A 54 -9.86 8.57 -11.10
C VAL A 54 -10.61 9.89 -11.35
N ALA A 55 -11.69 10.13 -10.63
CA ALA A 55 -12.13 11.50 -10.39
C ALA A 55 -10.98 12.20 -9.65
N ARG A 56 -10.46 13.31 -10.22
CA ARG A 56 -9.32 14.07 -9.65
C ARG A 56 -9.49 14.38 -8.15
N ARG A 57 -10.74 14.40 -7.65
CA ARG A 57 -11.13 14.45 -6.23
C ARG A 57 -12.50 13.77 -6.05
N GLY A 58 -12.78 13.26 -4.85
CA GLY A 58 -14.13 12.84 -4.45
C GLY A 58 -14.28 11.35 -4.14
N LEU A 59 -15.47 10.83 -4.46
CA LEU A 59 -15.88 9.46 -4.12
C LEU A 59 -15.29 8.48 -5.14
N ARG A 60 -14.56 7.49 -4.65
CA ARG A 60 -14.08 6.34 -5.40
C ARG A 60 -14.68 5.08 -4.80
N TYR A 61 -14.98 4.11 -5.66
CA TYR A 61 -15.43 2.80 -5.22
C TYR A 61 -14.75 1.71 -6.03
N ARG A 62 -14.61 0.55 -5.40
CA ARG A 62 -14.11 -0.67 -6.02
C ARG A 62 -14.95 -1.82 -5.53
N PHE A 63 -15.35 -2.70 -6.43
CA PHE A 63 -15.98 -3.95 -6.08
C PHE A 63 -15.35 -5.08 -6.89
N GLY A 64 -15.28 -6.25 -6.30
CA GLY A 64 -14.62 -7.37 -6.97
C GLY A 64 -14.94 -8.70 -6.33
N MET A 65 -14.59 -9.74 -7.05
CA MET A 65 -14.67 -11.12 -6.60
C MET A 65 -13.28 -11.74 -6.63
N HIS A 66 -12.95 -12.47 -5.58
CA HIS A 66 -11.67 -13.14 -5.42
C HIS A 66 -11.90 -14.60 -5.08
N LYS A 67 -11.33 -15.49 -5.89
CA LYS A 67 -11.40 -16.93 -5.73
C LYS A 67 -9.99 -17.46 -5.48
N ASN A 68 -9.83 -18.17 -4.36
CA ASN A 68 -8.63 -18.95 -4.07
C ASN A 68 -8.98 -20.43 -4.07
N ASN A 69 -8.05 -21.25 -4.53
CA ASN A 69 -8.18 -22.69 -4.52
C ASN A 69 -6.85 -23.38 -4.14
N GLY A 70 -6.97 -24.57 -3.54
CA GLY A 70 -5.84 -25.33 -2.99
C GLY A 70 -5.32 -24.83 -1.63
N SER A 71 -4.52 -25.65 -0.96
CA SER A 71 -3.93 -25.30 0.34
C SER A 71 -2.72 -24.38 0.17
N PRO A 72 -2.71 -23.17 0.77
CA PRO A 72 -1.55 -22.30 0.75
C PRO A 72 -0.38 -22.94 1.48
N GLN A 73 0.82 -22.86 0.90
CA GLN A 73 2.05 -23.38 1.51
C GLN A 73 2.99 -22.24 1.87
N ALA A 74 3.48 -22.24 3.11
CA ALA A 74 4.53 -21.30 3.49
C ALA A 74 5.85 -21.68 2.79
N THR A 75 6.51 -20.69 2.20
CA THR A 75 7.81 -20.91 1.53
C THR A 75 8.99 -20.75 2.50
N ASN A 76 8.85 -19.85 3.48
CA ASN A 76 9.93 -19.46 4.40
C ASN A 76 9.56 -19.62 5.89
N ALA A 77 8.47 -20.32 6.24
CA ALA A 77 8.05 -20.53 7.64
C ALA A 77 7.73 -22.00 7.90
N THR A 78 8.32 -22.55 8.97
CA THR A 78 8.14 -23.95 9.39
C THR A 78 6.92 -24.18 10.26
N ASP A 79 6.41 -23.16 10.95
CA ASP A 79 5.37 -23.35 11.96
C ASP A 79 4.48 -22.10 12.15
N SER A 80 3.69 -21.76 11.13
CA SER A 80 2.78 -20.62 11.24
C SER A 80 1.43 -20.89 10.62
N ASP A 81 0.38 -20.45 11.31
CA ASP A 81 -0.99 -20.54 10.82
C ASP A 81 -1.17 -19.75 9.51
N THR A 82 -1.79 -20.40 8.53
CA THR A 82 -2.14 -19.79 7.25
C THR A 82 -3.09 -18.60 7.45
N PRO A 83 -2.81 -17.44 6.82
CA PRO A 83 -3.71 -16.29 6.85
C PRO A 83 -5.12 -16.67 6.39
N LEU A 84 -6.12 -16.26 7.17
CA LEU A 84 -7.52 -16.57 6.88
C LEU A 84 -7.98 -16.02 5.53
N SER A 85 -7.32 -15.04 4.94
CA SER A 85 -7.64 -14.51 3.60
C SER A 85 -7.20 -15.45 2.46
N LEU A 86 -6.22 -16.32 2.70
CA LEU A 86 -5.63 -17.19 1.67
C LEU A 86 -6.30 -18.56 1.56
N LEU A 87 -7.11 -18.97 2.55
CA LEU A 87 -7.81 -20.26 2.48
C LEU A 87 -8.72 -20.34 1.23
N PRO A 88 -8.97 -21.56 0.70
CA PRO A 88 -9.88 -21.77 -0.41
C PRO A 88 -11.26 -21.13 -0.22
N GLY A 89 -11.79 -20.53 -1.28
CA GLY A 89 -13.12 -19.95 -1.27
C GLY A 89 -13.33 -18.85 -2.31
N LEU A 90 -14.57 -18.40 -2.41
CA LEU A 90 -15.01 -17.27 -3.22
C LEU A 90 -15.45 -16.14 -2.28
N CYS A 91 -14.83 -14.97 -2.43
CA CYS A 91 -15.10 -13.76 -1.68
C CYS A 91 -15.56 -12.65 -2.61
N ALA A 92 -16.66 -11.99 -2.28
CA ALA A 92 -16.99 -10.67 -2.81
C ALA A 92 -16.40 -9.60 -1.89
N LYS A 93 -15.76 -8.59 -2.46
CA LYS A 93 -15.20 -7.44 -1.76
C LYS A 93 -15.76 -6.17 -2.35
N ALA A 94 -16.02 -5.19 -1.50
CA ALA A 94 -16.34 -3.84 -1.93
C ALA A 94 -15.61 -2.85 -1.02
N SER A 95 -15.23 -1.71 -1.57
CA SER A 95 -14.63 -0.62 -0.85
C SER A 95 -15.06 0.71 -1.43
N VAL A 96 -15.27 1.69 -0.56
CA VAL A 96 -15.60 3.06 -0.93
C VAL A 96 -14.64 3.98 -0.21
N THR A 97 -14.11 4.97 -0.90
CA THR A 97 -13.21 5.97 -0.34
C THR A 97 -13.63 7.36 -0.79
N TYR A 98 -13.52 8.32 0.10
CA TYR A 98 -13.72 9.72 -0.19
C TYR A 98 -12.43 10.47 0.10
N ASP A 99 -11.93 11.19 -0.90
CA ASP A 99 -10.70 11.97 -0.83
C ASP A 99 -11.03 13.47 -0.93
N LYS A 100 -10.45 14.24 -0.02
CA LYS A 100 -10.51 15.70 -0.04
C LYS A 100 -9.16 16.32 0.27
N ILE A 101 -8.79 17.32 -0.51
CA ILE A 101 -7.60 18.16 -0.29
C ILE A 101 -8.03 19.62 -0.12
N LYS A 102 -7.42 20.29 0.85
CA LYS A 102 -7.55 21.73 1.09
C LYS A 102 -6.16 22.35 1.02
N TYR A 103 -5.97 23.28 0.10
CA TYR A 103 -4.75 24.07 0.02
C TYR A 103 -4.85 25.20 1.02
N LEU A 104 -3.86 25.30 1.91
CA LEU A 104 -3.66 26.44 2.79
C LEU A 104 -2.99 27.57 2.02
N TRP A 105 -2.03 27.19 1.16
CA TRP A 105 -1.36 28.09 0.24
C TRP A 105 -1.06 27.36 -1.07
N ARG A 106 -1.20 28.05 -2.21
CA ARG A 106 -0.81 27.55 -3.51
C ARG A 106 -0.44 28.74 -4.38
N ASN A 107 0.77 28.74 -4.92
CA ASN A 107 1.19 29.81 -5.82
C ASN A 107 0.72 29.50 -7.26
N THR A 108 -0.51 29.93 -7.60
CA THR A 108 -1.09 29.78 -8.95
C THR A 108 -0.78 30.95 -9.89
N GLU A 109 -0.37 32.09 -9.35
CA GLU A 109 -0.07 33.32 -10.13
C GLU A 109 1.13 33.14 -11.08
N THR A 110 1.89 32.07 -10.91
CA THR A 110 3.12 31.81 -11.67
C THR A 110 3.04 30.70 -12.71
N GLU A 111 1.86 30.12 -12.96
CA GLU A 111 1.66 29.20 -14.09
C GLU A 111 1.70 29.95 -15.44
N GLU A 112 1.30 31.24 -15.49
CA GLU A 112 1.30 32.03 -16.74
C GLU A 112 2.59 32.85 -16.97
N GLU A 113 3.24 33.37 -15.92
CA GLU A 113 4.45 34.20 -16.02
C GLU A 113 5.73 33.43 -16.37
N TYR A 114 5.74 32.10 -16.23
CA TYR A 114 6.96 31.28 -16.32
C TYR A 114 6.83 30.11 -17.30
N LYS A 115 6.05 30.26 -18.37
CA LYS A 115 5.97 29.30 -19.48
C LYS A 115 7.34 28.94 -20.08
N ASP A 116 8.33 29.82 -19.92
CA ASP A 116 9.68 29.67 -20.47
C ASP A 116 10.64 28.89 -19.56
N LEU A 117 10.25 28.55 -18.32
CA LEU A 117 11.05 27.72 -17.41
C LEU A 117 10.48 26.31 -17.36
N PHE A 118 11.16 25.36 -18.01
CA PHE A 118 10.82 23.94 -17.93
C PHE A 118 11.31 23.37 -16.59
N PRO A 119 10.41 22.98 -15.67
CA PRO A 119 10.83 22.27 -14.47
C PRO A 119 11.35 20.88 -14.86
N HIS A 120 12.28 20.34 -14.07
CA HIS A 120 12.76 18.97 -14.28
C HIS A 120 11.64 17.92 -14.06
N ASP A 121 10.57 18.28 -13.36
CA ASP A 121 9.35 17.48 -13.19
C ASP A 121 8.11 18.39 -13.16
N GLN A 122 7.15 18.16 -14.07
CA GLN A 122 5.91 18.94 -14.14
C GLN A 122 5.06 18.79 -12.88
N GLY A 123 5.11 17.63 -12.21
CA GLY A 123 4.37 17.38 -10.96
C GLY A 123 4.85 18.22 -9.77
N LEU A 124 6.06 18.78 -9.86
CA LEU A 124 6.71 19.59 -8.82
C LEU A 124 6.78 21.07 -9.18
N MET A 125 6.11 21.50 -10.25
CA MET A 125 6.15 22.86 -10.73
C MET A 125 5.49 23.87 -9.77
N VAL A 126 4.44 23.45 -9.06
CA VAL A 126 3.59 24.35 -8.27
C VAL A 126 3.90 24.22 -6.78
N PRO A 127 4.55 25.23 -6.16
CA PRO A 127 4.72 25.30 -4.72
C PRO A 127 3.36 25.36 -4.03
N HIS A 128 3.20 24.57 -2.98
CA HIS A 128 1.93 24.49 -2.28
C HIS A 128 2.10 23.99 -0.85
N GLU A 129 1.13 24.37 -0.03
CA GLU A 129 0.90 23.86 1.31
C GLU A 129 -0.53 23.34 1.35
N ALA A 130 -0.70 22.07 1.69
CA ALA A 130 -1.99 21.43 1.64
C ALA A 130 -2.18 20.43 2.78
N VAL A 131 -3.44 20.34 3.24
CA VAL A 131 -3.93 19.26 4.08
C VAL A 131 -4.86 18.41 3.23
N SER A 132 -4.58 17.12 3.11
CA SER A 132 -5.46 16.16 2.47
C SER A 132 -5.90 15.08 3.46
N GLY A 133 -7.07 14.52 3.20
CA GLY A 133 -7.69 13.50 4.02
C GLY A 133 -8.42 12.50 3.15
N ILE A 134 -8.28 11.22 3.51
CA ILE A 134 -9.01 10.12 2.90
C ILE A 134 -9.77 9.42 4.02
N ILE A 135 -11.04 9.16 3.81
CA ILE A 135 -11.83 8.26 4.65
C ILE A 135 -12.44 7.19 3.76
N GLY A 136 -12.41 5.94 4.20
CA GLY A 136 -12.92 4.83 3.44
C GLY A 136 -13.49 3.72 4.28
N SER A 137 -14.29 2.90 3.64
CA SER A 137 -14.81 1.66 4.19
C SER A 137 -14.51 0.52 3.24
N SER A 138 -14.33 -0.67 3.79
CA SER A 138 -14.22 -1.90 3.03
C SER A 138 -15.12 -2.95 3.66
N CYS A 139 -15.72 -3.78 2.83
CA CYS A 139 -16.43 -4.96 3.27
C CYS A 139 -16.05 -6.16 2.40
N ALA A 140 -16.08 -7.33 3.03
CA ALA A 140 -15.77 -8.60 2.39
C ALA A 140 -16.78 -9.64 2.85
N SER A 141 -17.38 -10.35 1.91
CA SER A 141 -18.32 -11.44 2.16
C SER A 141 -17.84 -12.71 1.48
N TRP A 142 -17.82 -13.82 2.20
CA TRP A 142 -17.47 -15.13 1.67
C TRP A 142 -18.73 -15.84 1.19
N ILE A 143 -18.87 -15.94 -0.13
CA ILE A 143 -20.00 -16.59 -0.79
C ILE A 143 -19.84 -18.11 -0.70
N TRP A 144 -18.61 -18.58 -0.89
CA TRP A 144 -18.27 -20.00 -0.82
C TRP A 144 -17.01 -20.16 0.01
N ASN A 145 -17.09 -20.96 1.07
CA ASN A 145 -15.89 -21.47 1.72
C ASN A 145 -15.56 -22.80 1.06
N GLY A 146 -14.35 -22.93 0.49
CA GLY A 146 -13.89 -24.22 0.00
C GLY A 146 -14.01 -25.26 1.12
N LYS A 147 -14.19 -26.54 0.76
CA LYS A 147 -14.10 -27.62 1.74
C LYS A 147 -12.77 -27.43 2.48
N ASN A 148 -12.81 -27.21 3.79
CA ASN A 148 -11.61 -27.10 4.61
C ASN A 148 -10.83 -28.40 4.41
N LEU A 149 -9.79 -28.38 3.59
CA LEU A 149 -8.96 -29.56 3.33
C LEU A 149 -7.95 -29.73 4.46
N ILE A 150 -8.45 -29.80 5.68
CA ILE A 150 -7.77 -30.40 6.84
C ILE A 150 -8.76 -31.42 7.38
N ASP A 151 -9.05 -32.42 6.56
CA ASP A 151 -9.53 -33.73 6.99
C ASP A 151 -8.38 -34.69 6.72
N THR A 152 -7.24 -34.40 7.37
CA THR A 152 -6.22 -35.42 7.59
C THR A 152 -6.66 -36.06 8.89
N GLY A 153 -7.10 -37.32 8.81
CA GLY A 153 -7.72 -38.05 9.91
C GLY A 153 -6.77 -38.29 11.09
N GLU A 154 -6.51 -37.25 11.86
CA GLU A 154 -5.86 -37.30 13.16
C GLU A 154 -6.73 -36.52 14.15
N ASP A 155 -7.24 -37.27 15.12
CA ASP A 155 -8.03 -36.96 16.32
C ASP A 155 -8.80 -35.61 16.41
N PRO A 156 -10.12 -35.64 16.70
CA PRO A 156 -10.99 -34.46 16.77
C PRO A 156 -10.74 -33.55 17.98
N ALA A 157 -9.67 -33.76 18.76
CA ALA A 157 -9.43 -33.07 20.03
C ALA A 157 -8.46 -31.89 19.98
N VAL A 158 -7.67 -31.68 18.91
CA VAL A 158 -6.57 -30.67 18.92
C VAL A 158 -6.53 -29.74 17.69
N SER A 159 -7.35 -29.92 16.65
CA SER A 159 -7.42 -28.91 15.59
C SER A 159 -8.35 -27.77 16.00
N LYS A 160 -7.78 -26.64 16.49
CA LYS A 160 -8.52 -25.39 16.64
C LYS A 160 -9.12 -25.00 15.28
N ARG A 161 -10.39 -25.36 15.03
CA ARG A 161 -11.14 -24.97 13.83
C ARG A 161 -11.16 -23.45 13.73
N ARG A 162 -10.21 -22.86 13.00
CA ARG A 162 -10.20 -21.42 12.75
C ARG A 162 -11.30 -21.10 11.74
N LYS A 163 -12.44 -20.66 12.28
CA LYS A 163 -13.61 -20.30 11.49
C LYS A 163 -13.41 -18.90 10.90
N ARG A 164 -13.29 -18.85 9.57
CA ARG A 164 -13.34 -17.60 8.81
C ARG A 164 -14.73 -16.96 8.97
N SER A 165 -14.79 -15.67 9.31
CA SER A 165 -16.06 -14.93 9.36
C SER A 165 -16.69 -14.88 7.96
N ARG A 166 -18.01 -15.08 7.87
CA ARG A 166 -18.74 -14.97 6.59
C ARG A 166 -18.75 -13.54 6.05
N PHE A 167 -18.68 -12.55 6.93
CA PHE A 167 -18.69 -11.13 6.58
C PHE A 167 -17.70 -10.36 7.44
N ASN A 168 -16.98 -9.41 6.83
CA ASN A 168 -16.13 -8.44 7.51
C ASN A 168 -16.44 -7.04 6.95
N ALA A 169 -16.44 -6.02 7.80
CA ALA A 169 -16.51 -4.62 7.42
C ALA A 169 -15.56 -3.80 8.29
N GLU A 170 -14.75 -2.96 7.66
CA GLU A 170 -13.75 -2.13 8.32
C GLU A 170 -13.76 -0.71 7.74
N ILE A 171 -13.56 0.27 8.60
CA ILE A 171 -13.36 1.68 8.22
C ILE A 171 -11.87 1.97 8.35
N PHE A 172 -11.32 2.66 7.37
CA PHE A 172 -9.94 3.13 7.35
C PHE A 172 -9.89 4.60 6.96
N GLY A 173 -8.78 5.24 7.24
CA GLY A 173 -8.59 6.63 6.84
C GLY A 173 -7.15 7.06 6.95
N SER A 174 -6.85 8.19 6.33
CA SER A 174 -5.55 8.81 6.39
C SER A 174 -5.66 10.32 6.34
N VAL A 175 -4.77 11.02 7.04
CA VAL A 175 -4.61 12.47 6.95
C VAL A 175 -3.18 12.76 6.55
N CYS A 176 -2.97 13.64 5.58
CA CYS A 176 -1.67 14.03 5.08
C CYS A 176 -1.53 15.55 5.12
N TYR A 177 -0.42 16.03 5.65
CA TYR A 177 0.05 17.40 5.49
C TYR A 177 1.20 17.39 4.50
N THR A 178 1.15 18.27 3.51
CA THR A 178 2.13 18.37 2.42
C THR A 178 2.60 19.82 2.37
N PHE A 179 3.90 20.03 2.46
CA PHE A 179 4.54 21.32 2.30
C PHE A 179 5.59 21.20 1.21
N GLN A 180 5.44 21.96 0.14
CA GLN A 180 6.39 22.04 -0.95
C GLN A 180 6.77 23.49 -1.23
N GLN A 181 8.07 23.74 -1.16
CA GLN A 181 8.69 25.00 -1.54
C GLN A 181 9.55 24.81 -2.79
N GLY A 182 9.46 25.80 -3.68
CA GLY A 182 10.20 25.82 -4.95
C GLY A 182 9.58 25.01 -6.08
N ARG A 183 10.12 25.21 -7.28
CA ARG A 183 9.53 24.78 -8.56
C ARG A 183 10.31 23.70 -9.28
N PHE A 184 11.45 23.30 -8.71
CA PHE A 184 12.37 22.34 -9.30
C PHE A 184 12.81 22.69 -10.73
N SER A 185 13.07 23.98 -10.98
CA SER A 185 13.54 24.53 -12.25
C SER A 185 14.96 25.11 -12.16
N LYS A 186 15.41 25.54 -10.98
CA LYS A 186 16.79 26.04 -10.81
C LYS A 186 17.77 24.89 -10.67
N LYS A 187 19.05 25.18 -10.92
CA LYS A 187 20.14 24.20 -10.79
C LYS A 187 20.42 23.78 -9.34
N PHE A 188 20.09 24.58 -8.32
CA PHE A 188 20.42 24.24 -6.93
C PHE A 188 19.41 24.84 -5.97
N GLY A 189 19.08 24.09 -4.90
CA GLY A 189 18.34 24.59 -3.74
C GLY A 189 16.93 25.12 -4.03
N ASP A 190 16.31 24.71 -5.13
CA ASP A 190 14.96 25.14 -5.49
C ASP A 190 13.93 24.31 -4.73
N LEU A 191 13.96 22.99 -4.88
CA LEU A 191 12.94 22.11 -4.33
C LEU A 191 13.25 21.67 -2.90
N THR A 192 12.34 21.97 -1.99
CA THR A 192 12.26 21.37 -0.66
C THR A 192 10.82 20.93 -0.41
N ARG A 193 10.61 19.67 -0.03
CA ARG A 193 9.29 19.14 0.25
C ARG A 193 9.29 18.25 1.48
N ALA A 194 8.26 18.41 2.31
CA ALA A 194 8.03 17.62 3.49
C ALA A 194 6.56 17.18 3.54
N ASP A 195 6.34 15.87 3.64
CA ASP A 195 5.01 15.30 3.76
C ASP A 195 4.93 14.50 5.08
N ALA A 196 3.85 14.69 5.82
CA ALA A 196 3.55 13.95 7.03
C ALA A 196 2.16 13.31 6.90
N ARG A 197 2.12 11.99 6.86
CA ARG A 197 0.90 11.21 6.63
C ARG A 197 0.62 10.26 7.78
N LEU A 198 -0.52 10.42 8.43
CA LEU A 198 -1.03 9.51 9.43
C LEU A 198 -2.07 8.57 8.80
N ASP A 199 -1.81 7.28 8.81
CA ASP A 199 -2.69 6.22 8.33
C ASP A 199 -3.31 5.43 9.49
N ILE A 200 -4.63 5.21 9.41
CA ILE A 200 -5.39 4.34 10.30
C ILE A 200 -5.98 3.23 9.43
N SER A 201 -5.38 2.04 9.48
CA SER A 201 -5.78 0.92 8.64
C SER A 201 -7.07 0.24 9.08
N SER A 202 -7.44 0.31 10.36
CA SER A 202 -8.68 -0.26 10.88
C SER A 202 -9.20 0.48 12.10
N ALA A 203 -10.28 1.24 11.94
CA ALA A 203 -10.90 2.01 13.02
C ALA A 203 -11.51 1.12 14.11
N SER A 204 -12.10 -0.02 13.72
CA SER A 204 -12.68 -0.99 14.66
C SER A 204 -11.59 -1.71 15.46
N GLY A 205 -10.48 -2.06 14.81
CA GLY A 205 -9.29 -2.59 15.45
C GLY A 205 -8.69 -1.59 16.45
N LEU A 206 -8.54 -0.33 16.04
CA LEU A 206 -8.02 0.74 16.90
C LEU A 206 -8.93 1.00 18.12
N ALA A 207 -10.25 1.09 17.91
CA ALA A 207 -11.21 1.28 18.99
C ALA A 207 -11.17 0.13 19.99
N LYS A 208 -11.12 -1.13 19.51
CA LYS A 208 -10.93 -2.30 20.38
C LYS A 208 -9.62 -2.22 21.16
N LYS A 209 -8.52 -1.81 20.53
CA LYS A 209 -7.22 -1.66 21.19
C LYS A 209 -7.28 -0.61 22.30
N ILE A 210 -7.89 0.55 22.04
CA ILE A 210 -8.08 1.62 23.04
C ILE A 210 -8.96 1.11 24.19
N LEU A 211 -10.13 0.54 23.90
CA LEU A 211 -11.07 0.05 24.91
C LEU A 211 -10.49 -1.09 25.77
N ASN A 212 -9.76 -2.03 25.15
CA ASN A 212 -9.15 -3.16 25.84
C ASN A 212 -7.84 -2.80 26.54
N GLY A 213 -7.11 -1.77 26.09
CA GLY A 213 -5.93 -1.23 26.78
C GLY A 213 -6.24 -0.72 28.19
N PHE A 214 -7.49 -0.33 28.46
CA PHE A 214 -7.98 0.03 29.80
C PHE A 214 -8.41 -1.17 30.65
N LYS A 215 -8.59 -2.37 30.07
CA LYS A 215 -9.00 -3.59 30.78
C LYS A 215 -7.85 -4.60 30.76
N SER A 216 -7.06 -4.61 31.83
CA SER A 216 -5.98 -5.58 32.01
C SER A 216 -6.52 -7.02 32.13
N SER A 217 -6.44 -7.82 31.07
CA SER A 217 -6.28 -9.27 31.18
C SER A 217 -5.54 -9.81 29.95
N SER A 218 -4.51 -10.62 30.22
CA SER A 218 -3.45 -11.00 29.28
C SER A 218 -3.78 -12.23 28.42
N ALA A 219 -5.04 -12.45 28.03
CA ALA A 219 -5.44 -13.77 27.50
C ALA A 219 -5.92 -13.83 26.04
N ASP A 220 -6.37 -12.74 25.40
CA ASP A 220 -6.94 -12.82 24.04
C ASP A 220 -6.39 -11.77 23.06
N ILE A 221 -5.09 -11.48 23.13
CA ILE A 221 -4.39 -10.72 22.09
C ILE A 221 -4.04 -11.71 20.97
N ILE A 222 -5.05 -12.16 20.21
CA ILE A 222 -4.78 -12.57 18.84
C ILE A 222 -4.38 -11.29 18.12
N GLU A 223 -3.06 -11.11 18.04
CA GLU A 223 -2.36 -10.03 17.36
C GLU A 223 -3.09 -9.61 16.08
N GLN A 224 -3.81 -8.49 16.13
CA GLN A 224 -4.11 -7.70 14.93
C GLN A 224 -3.17 -6.48 14.92
N PRO A 225 -1.90 -6.65 14.49
CA PRO A 225 -0.98 -5.54 14.29
C PRO A 225 -1.45 -4.61 13.16
N SER A 226 -2.50 -4.97 12.41
CA SER A 226 -3.16 -4.12 11.42
C SER A 226 -3.94 -2.94 12.03
N ALA A 227 -4.13 -2.89 13.35
CA ALA A 227 -4.93 -1.87 14.00
C ALA A 227 -4.15 -0.64 14.50
N SER A 228 -2.82 -0.70 14.56
CA SER A 228 -2.01 0.43 15.04
C SER A 228 -1.90 1.53 13.98
N PRO A 229 -2.06 2.81 14.37
CA PRO A 229 -1.85 3.92 13.45
C PRO A 229 -0.38 3.96 13.01
N ARG A 230 -0.17 4.34 11.74
CA ARG A 230 1.15 4.46 11.12
C ARG A 230 1.39 5.89 10.69
N LEU A 231 2.54 6.44 11.03
CA LEU A 231 2.99 7.74 10.58
C LEU A 231 4.06 7.53 9.49
N ASN A 232 3.79 8.01 8.29
CA ASN A 232 4.79 8.08 7.22
C ASN A 232 5.28 9.53 7.11
N LEU A 233 6.59 9.71 7.12
CA LEU A 233 7.25 11.01 6.96
C LEU A 233 8.11 10.95 5.72
N ILE A 234 7.89 11.86 4.79
CA ILE A 234 8.67 11.97 3.56
C ILE A 234 9.36 13.32 3.57
N PHE A 235 10.67 13.32 3.34
CA PHE A 235 11.45 14.52 3.09
C PHE A 235 12.09 14.42 1.72
N GLN A 236 12.04 15.49 0.94
CA GLN A 236 12.61 15.60 -0.40
C GLN A 236 13.36 16.91 -0.53
N GLN A 237 14.60 16.84 -1.00
CA GLN A 237 15.48 18.00 -1.17
C GLN A 237 16.21 17.87 -2.50
N GLN A 238 16.17 18.92 -3.31
CA GLN A 238 17.05 19.01 -4.47
C GLN A 238 18.50 19.12 -4.03
N VAL A 239 19.34 18.24 -4.57
CA VAL A 239 20.78 18.23 -4.33
C VAL A 239 21.47 19.13 -5.37
N ALA A 240 21.32 18.79 -6.64
CA ALA A 240 21.97 19.47 -7.75
C ALA A 240 21.27 19.14 -9.07
N GLY A 241 20.96 20.16 -9.87
CA GLY A 241 20.23 20.07 -11.12
C GLY A 241 19.00 19.17 -11.00
N PRO A 242 18.85 18.14 -11.84
CA PRO A 242 17.72 17.22 -11.79
C PRO A 242 17.84 16.14 -10.69
N VAL A 243 18.80 16.24 -9.78
CA VAL A 243 18.99 15.25 -8.70
C VAL A 243 18.23 15.67 -7.45
N VAL A 244 17.36 14.79 -6.96
CA VAL A 244 16.60 14.94 -5.71
C VAL A 244 16.95 13.81 -4.77
N PHE A 245 17.33 14.16 -3.55
CA PHE A 245 17.41 13.23 -2.44
C PHE A 245 16.06 13.13 -1.76
N ARG A 246 15.61 11.91 -1.48
CA ARG A 246 14.38 11.62 -0.77
C ARG A 246 14.65 10.68 0.40
N ALA A 247 14.09 10.98 1.56
CA ALA A 247 14.05 10.09 2.71
C ALA A 247 12.59 9.81 3.05
N ASP A 248 12.24 8.54 3.21
CA ASP A 248 10.91 8.06 3.59
C ASP A 248 11.04 7.24 4.88
N SER A 249 10.28 7.60 5.90
CA SER A 249 10.28 6.94 7.20
C SER A 249 8.88 6.47 7.54
N ARG A 250 8.73 5.18 7.83
CA ARG A 250 7.49 4.57 8.26
C ARG A 250 7.58 4.20 9.72
N ILE A 251 6.71 4.77 10.52
CA ILE A 251 6.71 4.65 11.98
C ILE A 251 5.37 4.06 12.42
N SER A 252 5.39 2.98 13.18
CA SER A 252 4.20 2.46 13.86
C SER A 252 4.09 3.06 15.25
N ILE A 253 2.87 3.45 15.59
CA ILE A 253 2.54 4.02 16.89
C ILE A 253 1.80 2.95 17.68
N ASP A 254 2.53 2.19 18.50
CA ASP A 254 1.93 1.31 19.49
C ASP A 254 1.84 2.03 20.84
N SER A 255 0.75 2.76 21.04
CA SER A 255 0.58 3.65 22.21
C SER A 255 -0.10 2.99 23.41
N LEU A 256 -0.38 1.67 23.40
CA LEU A 256 -1.28 1.06 24.40
C LEU A 256 -0.72 -0.15 25.15
N SER A 257 0.48 -0.63 24.82
CA SER A 257 1.19 -1.59 25.68
C SER A 257 2.04 -0.84 26.71
N ARG A 258 1.91 -1.18 27.99
CA ARG A 258 2.71 -0.61 29.11
C ARG A 258 4.22 -0.86 28.96
N LYS A 259 4.65 -1.61 27.93
CA LYS A 259 6.03 -1.86 27.54
C LYS A 259 6.18 -1.63 26.03
N HIS A 260 6.78 -0.50 25.63
CA HIS A 260 7.16 -0.05 24.27
C HIS A 260 5.99 0.49 23.42
N GLY A 261 6.04 1.63 22.73
CA GLY A 261 7.14 2.53 22.33
C GLY A 261 7.03 2.81 20.82
N ILE A 262 7.22 4.06 20.37
CA ILE A 262 7.26 4.42 18.93
C ILE A 262 8.28 3.50 18.23
N SER A 263 7.86 2.77 17.19
CA SER A 263 8.77 1.85 16.48
C SER A 263 8.88 2.20 15.00
N ILE A 264 10.11 2.34 14.52
CA ILE A 264 10.39 2.60 13.11
C ILE A 264 10.20 1.27 12.37
N GLU A 265 9.15 1.16 11.56
CA GLU A 265 8.86 -0.01 10.74
C GLU A 265 9.83 -0.12 9.57
N ASP A 266 10.13 1.00 8.92
CA ASP A 266 11.00 1.05 7.74
C ASP A 266 11.59 2.45 7.56
N PHE A 267 12.73 2.50 6.89
CA PHE A 267 13.37 3.74 6.49
C PHE A 267 14.02 3.52 5.13
N ILE A 268 13.69 4.36 4.16
CA ILE A 268 14.16 4.25 2.78
C ILE A 268 14.79 5.58 2.39
N CYS A 269 16.03 5.52 1.91
CA CYS A 269 16.67 6.65 1.24
C CYS A 269 16.64 6.40 -0.27
N SER A 270 16.29 7.41 -1.05
CA SER A 270 16.39 7.35 -2.50
C SER A 270 17.05 8.58 -3.10
N LEU A 271 17.73 8.35 -4.22
CA LEU A 271 18.26 9.38 -5.10
C LEU A 271 17.49 9.28 -6.41
N ASN A 272 16.78 10.35 -6.74
CA ASN A 272 15.98 10.45 -7.96
C ASN A 272 16.71 11.37 -8.93
N PHE A 273 17.02 10.87 -10.12
CA PHE A 273 17.56 11.65 -11.22
C PHE A 273 16.48 11.81 -12.28
N TYR A 274 16.08 13.05 -12.53
CA TYR A 274 15.09 13.38 -13.53
C TYR A 274 15.77 13.62 -14.89
N MET A 275 15.27 13.00 -15.95
CA MET A 275 15.79 13.25 -17.29
C MET A 275 15.20 14.55 -17.82
N ASP A 276 16.02 15.37 -18.44
CA ASP A 276 15.56 16.63 -19.00
C ASP A 276 14.72 16.36 -20.27
N PRO A 277 13.45 16.80 -20.31
CA PRO A 277 12.57 16.60 -21.46
C PRO A 277 13.09 17.28 -22.74
N ASN A 278 13.99 18.26 -22.64
CA ASN A 278 14.52 18.98 -23.81
C ASN A 278 15.69 18.27 -24.52
N THR A 279 16.30 17.25 -23.91
CA THR A 279 17.46 16.53 -24.48
C THR A 279 17.13 15.12 -24.96
N SER A 280 15.92 14.63 -24.67
CA SER A 280 15.52 13.25 -24.95
C SER A 280 14.18 13.28 -25.68
N ASP A 281 14.00 12.52 -26.77
CA ASP A 281 12.70 12.29 -27.43
C ASP A 281 11.67 11.57 -26.51
N MET A 282 11.98 11.44 -25.22
CA MET A 282 11.17 10.78 -24.21
C MET A 282 10.52 11.84 -23.33
N GLU A 283 9.19 11.78 -23.35
CA GLU A 283 8.27 12.79 -22.85
C GLU A 283 8.32 12.95 -21.30
N SER A 284 8.78 11.92 -20.57
CA SER A 284 9.23 12.01 -19.17
C SER A 284 9.97 10.73 -18.75
N GLY A 285 11.04 10.87 -17.96
CA GLY A 285 11.78 9.73 -17.43
C GLY A 285 12.55 10.07 -16.16
N LYS A 286 12.64 9.11 -15.22
CA LYS A 286 13.48 9.24 -14.02
C LYS A 286 14.17 7.94 -13.64
N ILE A 287 15.39 8.07 -13.15
CA ILE A 287 16.13 6.97 -12.53
C ILE A 287 15.98 7.12 -11.02
N VAL A 288 15.55 6.07 -10.35
CA VAL A 288 15.38 6.03 -8.90
C VAL A 288 16.31 4.96 -8.36
N ALA A 289 17.32 5.38 -7.59
CA ALA A 289 18.14 4.47 -6.79
C ALA A 289 17.65 4.54 -5.35
N TRP A 290 17.17 3.44 -4.77
CA TRP A 290 16.69 3.39 -3.39
C TRP A 290 17.41 2.33 -2.57
N TYR A 291 17.52 2.57 -1.26
CA TYR A 291 18.11 1.67 -0.29
C TYR A 291 17.32 1.73 1.03
N SER A 292 16.99 0.56 1.58
CA SER A 292 16.44 0.42 2.93
C SER A 292 17.50 -0.17 3.85
N PRO A 293 18.07 0.61 4.79
CA PRO A 293 19.04 0.10 5.74
C PRO A 293 18.49 -1.01 6.63
N LYS A 294 17.19 -0.96 6.94
CA LYS A 294 16.55 -1.95 7.82
C LYS A 294 16.37 -3.30 7.14
N ARG A 295 16.11 -3.30 5.84
CA ARG A 295 15.96 -4.52 5.04
C ARG A 295 17.30 -5.02 4.49
N ASN A 296 18.32 -4.17 4.46
CA ASN A 296 19.58 -4.41 3.78
C ASN A 296 19.36 -4.73 2.29
N GLU A 297 18.45 -3.99 1.67
CA GLU A 297 18.03 -4.16 0.27
C GLU A 297 18.10 -2.82 -0.44
N GLY A 298 18.47 -2.85 -1.72
CA GLY A 298 18.46 -1.68 -2.58
C GLY A 298 18.19 -2.07 -4.03
N MET A 299 17.73 -1.10 -4.80
CA MET A 299 17.38 -1.29 -6.20
C MET A 299 17.59 0.00 -6.98
N VAL A 300 17.88 -0.14 -8.27
CA VAL A 300 17.88 0.96 -9.22
C VAL A 300 16.80 0.67 -10.25
N GLU A 301 15.88 1.61 -10.40
CA GLU A 301 14.73 1.52 -11.29
C GLU A 301 14.80 2.66 -12.33
N LEU A 302 14.60 2.33 -13.59
CA LEU A 302 14.32 3.31 -14.65
C LEU A 302 12.80 3.38 -14.85
N ARG A 303 12.22 4.56 -14.67
CA ARG A 303 10.79 4.81 -14.87
C ARG A 303 10.60 5.75 -16.04
N LEU A 304 9.82 5.33 -17.03
CA LEU A 304 9.57 6.04 -18.28
C LEU A 304 8.07 6.25 -18.44
N TYR A 305 7.66 7.38 -19.04
CA TYR A 305 6.25 7.71 -19.28
C TYR A 305 5.40 7.77 -17.99
N GLU A 306 5.99 8.24 -16.90
CA GLU A 306 5.26 8.44 -15.64
C GLU A 306 4.63 9.84 -15.71
N PHE A 307 3.31 9.90 -15.93
CA PHE A 307 2.49 11.13 -15.91
C PHE A 307 1.33 10.99 -14.93
#